data_AF-A0A8C4UKU3-F1
#
_entry.id   AF-A0A8C4UKU3-F1
#
_cell.length_a   1.000
_cell.length_b   1.000
_cell.length_c   1.000
_cell.angle_alpha   90.00
_cell.angle_beta   90.00
_cell.angle_gamma   90.00
#
_symmetry.space_group_name_H-M   'P 1'
#
loop_
_entity.id
_entity.type
_entity.pdbx_description
1 polymer ?
#
loop_
_entity_poly.entity_id
_entity_poly.type
_entity_poly.pdbx_seq_one_letter_code
_entity_poly.pdbx_strand_id
1 'polypeptide(L)'
;MGAIAEQDPALAFTWEVRANDRNYHMQFKKKFAFCLSKKKYAGNAIKTAKYNIFTFLPLNLYEQFHRTANVYFIFVILLQTFPEISTLPWYTLLFPLSCLLTIRGLRDLIDDIGRHQSDKTINSRPCEILSGKSFRWQKWHNICVGDIVRLRKESIVPADMLLLCSSEPSSLCYVETADIDGETNLKFRQALLVTHQELVSEESMAAFDGTVTCEEPNSRMHSFTGTLEWRGETYSLDSERILLRGCRLRNTDVCYGLVIYAGFDSKIMRNCGKIKRKKTKLDCMMDRLVIIVSVVQTLPALVHQPPGVDHRSSSES
;
A
#
# COMPACT_ATOMS: atom_id res chain seq x y z
N MET A 1 10.97 -11.88 -42.40
CA MET A 1 10.46 -12.87 -41.44
C MET A 1 11.34 -12.86 -40.21
N GLY A 2 10.96 -12.13 -39.16
CA GLY A 2 11.61 -12.22 -37.86
C GLY A 2 10.93 -13.33 -37.05
N ALA A 3 11.68 -14.38 -36.71
CA ALA A 3 11.21 -15.45 -35.85
C ALA A 3 10.87 -14.86 -34.47
N ILE A 4 9.60 -14.96 -34.09
CA ILE A 4 9.13 -14.68 -32.73
C ILE A 4 9.70 -15.82 -31.88
N ALA A 5 10.61 -15.48 -30.97
CA ALA A 5 11.15 -16.43 -30.01
C ALA A 5 10.00 -17.01 -29.18
N GLU A 6 9.77 -18.31 -29.32
CA GLU A 6 8.92 -19.11 -28.44
C GLU A 6 9.53 -19.03 -27.03
N GLN A 7 8.89 -18.23 -26.18
CA GLN A 7 9.30 -18.06 -24.80
C GLN A 7 8.71 -19.23 -24.01
N ASP A 8 9.58 -20.12 -23.55
CA ASP A 8 9.26 -21.36 -22.83
C ASP A 8 8.26 -21.08 -21.67
N PRO A 9 7.00 -21.57 -21.74
CA PRO A 9 5.94 -21.17 -20.80
C PRO A 9 6.18 -21.65 -19.37
N ALA A 10 7.07 -22.64 -19.17
CA ALA A 10 7.44 -23.17 -17.86
C ALA A 10 8.30 -22.21 -17.01
N LEU A 11 8.98 -21.23 -17.64
CA LEU A 11 9.79 -20.22 -16.94
C LEU A 11 9.02 -18.93 -16.58
N ALA A 12 7.76 -18.79 -17.04
CA ALA A 12 6.99 -17.55 -16.89
C ALA A 12 6.24 -17.44 -15.55
N PHE A 13 5.86 -18.55 -14.92
CA PHE A 13 5.01 -18.56 -13.73
C PHE A 13 5.81 -18.93 -12.48
N THR A 14 6.03 -17.97 -11.57
CA THR A 14 6.84 -18.15 -10.35
C THR A 14 6.01 -18.07 -9.06
N TRP A 15 4.72 -17.79 -9.19
CA TRP A 15 3.79 -17.71 -8.07
C TRP A 15 2.93 -18.98 -8.00
N GLU A 16 3.25 -19.85 -7.05
CA GLU A 16 2.49 -21.09 -6.79
C GLU A 16 1.63 -20.92 -5.54
N VAL A 17 0.38 -21.38 -5.59
CA VAL A 17 -0.59 -21.35 -4.50
C VAL A 17 -1.27 -22.72 -4.41
N ARG A 18 -1.02 -23.44 -3.32
CA ARG A 18 -1.73 -24.69 -3.00
C ARG A 18 -3.00 -24.41 -2.22
N ALA A 19 -4.10 -25.06 -2.57
CA ALA A 19 -5.33 -24.95 -1.81
C ALA A 19 -5.19 -25.59 -0.42
N ASN A 20 -5.78 -24.96 0.59
CA ASN A 20 -5.89 -25.48 1.97
C ASN A 20 -4.55 -25.77 2.70
N ASP A 21 -3.40 -25.46 2.12
CA ASP A 21 -2.08 -25.70 2.74
C ASP A 21 -1.42 -24.41 3.23
N ARG A 22 -1.87 -23.91 4.38
CA ARG A 22 -1.25 -22.73 5.02
C ARG A 22 0.22 -22.95 5.39
N ASN A 23 0.61 -24.19 5.67
CA ASN A 23 1.98 -24.49 6.11
C ASN A 23 2.96 -24.29 4.96
N TYR A 24 2.59 -24.71 3.75
CA TYR A 24 3.36 -24.47 2.52
C TYR A 24 3.69 -22.99 2.36
N HIS A 25 2.70 -22.09 2.42
CA HIS A 25 2.95 -20.66 2.21
C HIS A 25 3.75 -20.01 3.34
N MET A 26 3.67 -20.53 4.58
CA MET A 26 4.45 -20.00 5.70
C MET A 26 5.94 -20.30 5.61
N GLN A 27 6.34 -21.36 4.89
CA GLN A 27 7.73 -21.78 4.76
C GLN A 27 8.54 -20.86 3.84
N PHE A 28 7.90 -20.20 2.86
CA PHE A 28 8.61 -19.35 1.91
C PHE A 28 9.03 -18.01 2.52
N LYS A 29 10.35 -17.89 2.69
CA LYS A 29 11.05 -16.74 3.25
C LYS A 29 12.02 -16.19 2.20
N LYS A 30 11.76 -15.01 1.64
CA LYS A 30 12.70 -14.28 0.78
C LYS A 30 13.79 -13.65 1.67
N LYS A 31 15.06 -13.95 1.41
CA LYS A 31 16.19 -13.24 2.04
C LYS A 31 16.14 -11.78 1.58
N PHE A 32 15.93 -10.87 2.52
CA PHE A 32 16.11 -9.43 2.33
C PHE A 32 17.50 -9.07 2.85
N ALA A 33 18.12 -8.02 2.31
CA ALA A 33 19.50 -7.65 2.63
C ALA A 33 19.75 -7.59 4.15
N PHE A 34 20.95 -7.99 4.59
CA PHE A 34 21.40 -7.99 5.98
C PHE A 34 20.64 -8.94 6.93
N CYS A 35 20.80 -10.27 6.77
CA CYS A 35 20.22 -11.34 7.62
C CYS A 35 18.70 -11.28 7.91
N LEU A 36 17.97 -10.34 7.31
CA LEU A 36 16.54 -10.15 7.52
C LEU A 36 15.77 -10.99 6.52
N SER A 37 14.95 -11.91 7.02
CA SER A 37 14.09 -12.73 6.18
C SER A 37 12.68 -12.11 6.12
N LYS A 38 12.14 -11.91 4.92
CA LYS A 38 10.74 -11.48 4.73
C LYS A 38 9.89 -12.65 4.20
N LYS A 39 8.65 -12.79 4.66
CA LYS A 39 7.71 -13.79 4.12
C LYS A 39 7.46 -13.52 2.62
N LYS A 40 7.38 -14.57 1.79
CA LYS A 40 7.06 -14.46 0.35
C LYS A 40 5.64 -13.94 0.13
N TYR A 41 4.68 -14.49 0.88
CA TYR A 41 3.27 -14.13 0.83
C TYR A 41 2.96 -13.08 1.89
N ALA A 42 2.32 -11.97 1.49
CA ALA A 42 1.80 -11.00 2.44
C ALA A 42 0.58 -11.55 3.19
N GLY A 43 0.39 -11.11 4.43
CA GLY A 43 -0.90 -11.26 5.12
C GLY A 43 -1.93 -10.31 4.54
N ASN A 44 -3.22 -10.59 4.75
CA ASN A 44 -4.30 -9.78 4.17
C ASN A 44 -4.54 -8.41 4.84
N ALA A 45 -3.82 -8.11 5.93
CA ALA A 45 -3.93 -6.85 6.65
C ALA A 45 -3.44 -5.67 5.79
N ILE A 46 -4.28 -4.64 5.65
CA ILE A 46 -3.90 -3.37 5.03
C ILE A 46 -3.50 -2.38 6.12
N LYS A 47 -2.38 -1.69 5.92
CA LYS A 47 -1.94 -0.57 6.76
C LYS A 47 -1.58 0.64 5.89
N THR A 48 -2.45 1.63 5.87
CA THR A 48 -2.26 2.90 5.17
C THR A 48 -1.75 4.00 6.09
N ALA A 49 -1.92 3.84 7.41
CA ALA A 49 -1.40 4.78 8.40
C ALA A 49 0.14 4.81 8.41
N LYS A 50 0.70 6.03 8.46
CA LYS A 50 2.14 6.25 8.33
C LYS A 50 2.86 6.18 9.65
N TYR A 51 2.25 6.69 10.70
CA TYR A 51 2.90 6.87 11.99
C TYR A 51 2.46 5.81 12.99
N ASN A 52 3.36 5.47 13.90
CA ASN A 52 3.05 4.84 15.17
C ASN A 52 3.03 5.93 16.26
N ILE A 53 2.45 5.66 17.43
CA ILE A 53 2.36 6.61 18.55
C ILE A 53 3.75 7.21 18.88
N PHE A 54 4.79 6.37 18.92
CA PHE A 54 6.16 6.80 19.22
C PHE A 54 6.91 7.37 18.01
N THR A 55 6.60 6.93 16.79
CA THR A 55 7.30 7.41 15.59
C THR A 55 6.66 8.67 15.04
N PHE A 56 5.48 9.06 15.51
CA PHE A 56 4.77 10.24 15.05
C PHE A 56 5.62 11.50 15.22
N LEU A 57 6.06 11.81 16.45
CA LEU A 57 6.81 13.05 16.72
C LEU A 57 8.12 13.16 15.92
N PRO A 58 9.06 12.19 15.98
CA PRO A 58 10.34 12.33 15.28
C PRO A 58 10.17 12.36 13.76
N LEU A 59 9.29 11.52 13.20
CA LEU A 59 9.12 11.41 11.76
C LEU A 59 8.33 12.60 11.19
N ASN A 60 7.30 13.07 11.90
CA ASN A 60 6.55 14.28 11.54
C ASN A 60 7.45 15.52 11.61
N LEU A 61 8.23 15.70 12.68
CA LEU A 61 9.18 16.81 12.76
C LEU A 61 10.22 16.74 11.65
N TYR A 62 10.77 15.56 11.37
CA TYR A 62 11.68 15.36 10.23
C TYR A 62 11.03 15.78 8.90
N GLU A 63 9.78 15.35 8.64
CA GLU A 63 9.04 15.74 7.45
C GLU A 63 8.75 17.25 7.39
N GLN A 64 8.52 17.89 8.53
CA GLN A 64 8.32 19.34 8.61
C GLN A 64 9.64 20.08 8.36
N PHE A 65 10.76 19.65 8.94
CA PHE A 65 12.05 20.31 8.76
C PHE A 65 12.71 20.06 7.41
N HIS A 66 12.28 19.04 6.65
CA HIS A 66 12.69 18.91 5.24
C HIS A 66 12.03 19.98 4.31
N ARG A 67 11.21 20.89 4.85
CA ARG A 67 10.74 22.07 4.10
C ARG A 67 11.77 23.19 4.22
N THR A 68 12.21 23.73 3.08
CA THR A 68 13.21 24.79 2.99
C THR A 68 12.86 26.00 3.86
N ALA A 69 11.57 26.38 3.89
CA ALA A 69 11.05 27.44 4.75
C ALA A 69 11.37 27.23 6.25
N ASN A 70 11.16 26.02 6.76
CA ASN A 70 11.36 25.73 8.17
C ASN A 70 12.86 25.67 8.53
N VAL A 71 13.70 25.18 7.62
CA VAL A 71 15.18 25.24 7.77
C VAL A 71 15.65 26.69 7.83
N TYR A 72 15.12 27.54 6.94
CA TYR A 72 15.43 28.97 6.92
C TYR A 72 15.07 29.65 8.24
N PHE A 73 13.86 29.43 8.78
CA PHE A 73 13.47 30.02 10.06
C PHE A 73 14.35 29.55 11.23
N ILE A 74 14.76 28.27 11.27
CA ILE A 74 15.71 27.80 12.28
C ILE A 74 17.04 28.52 12.15
N PHE A 75 17.56 28.66 10.92
CA PHE A 75 18.83 29.35 10.69
C PHE A 75 18.78 30.79 11.18
N VAL A 76 17.71 31.53 10.89
CA VAL A 76 17.52 32.90 11.39
C VAL A 76 17.41 32.94 12.91
N ILE A 77 16.66 32.02 13.53
CA ILE A 77 16.54 31.94 15.00
C ILE A 77 17.91 31.68 15.64
N LEU A 78 18.73 30.78 15.07
CA LEU A 78 20.07 30.50 15.56
C LEU A 78 20.98 31.74 15.48
N LEU A 79 20.95 32.49 14.37
CA LEU A 79 21.70 33.74 14.26
C LEU A 79 21.26 34.79 15.31
N GLN A 80 19.98 34.85 15.64
CA GLN A 80 19.45 35.78 16.66
C GLN A 80 19.77 35.38 18.11
N THR A 81 20.32 34.19 18.35
CA THR A 81 20.80 33.82 19.69
C THR A 81 22.09 34.54 20.08
N PHE A 82 22.85 35.05 19.11
CA PHE A 82 24.06 35.83 19.36
C PHE A 82 23.69 37.29 19.65
N PRO A 83 23.86 37.76 20.91
CA PRO A 83 23.39 39.09 21.31
C PRO A 83 24.06 40.24 20.55
N GLU A 84 25.26 40.03 19.99
CA GLU A 84 25.98 41.03 19.19
C GLU A 84 25.34 41.32 17.82
N ILE A 85 24.56 40.37 17.29
CA ILE A 85 23.95 40.43 15.95
C ILE A 85 22.41 40.51 16.07
N SER A 86 21.87 40.27 17.27
CA SER A 86 20.44 40.14 17.52
C SER A 86 19.74 41.50 17.56
N THR A 87 18.79 41.70 16.65
CA THR A 87 17.91 42.89 16.63
C THR A 87 16.62 42.67 17.42
N LEU A 88 16.26 41.42 17.68
CA LEU A 88 15.00 40.98 18.28
C LEU A 88 15.25 39.79 19.21
N PRO A 89 14.55 39.69 20.36
CA PRO A 89 14.70 38.51 21.22
C PRO A 89 14.32 37.22 20.48
N TRP A 90 15.16 36.19 20.58
CA TRP A 90 15.01 34.91 19.87
C TRP A 90 13.62 34.24 20.03
N TYR A 91 12.97 34.44 21.18
CA TYR A 91 11.65 33.88 21.46
C TYR A 91 10.55 34.47 20.56
N THR A 92 10.72 35.69 20.04
CA THR A 92 9.74 36.36 19.16
C THR A 92 9.59 35.67 17.81
N LEU A 93 10.65 35.03 17.30
CA LEU A 93 10.61 34.21 16.10
C LEU A 93 10.31 32.73 16.41
N LEU A 94 10.80 32.21 17.54
CA LEU A 94 10.55 30.84 17.93
C LEU A 94 9.07 30.57 18.21
N PHE A 95 8.38 31.50 18.88
CA PHE A 95 6.98 31.30 19.26
C PHE A 95 6.05 31.11 18.06
N PRO A 96 6.02 31.99 17.03
CA PRO A 96 5.19 31.77 15.84
C PRO A 96 5.56 30.49 15.07
N LEU A 97 6.86 30.17 14.95
CA LEU A 97 7.30 28.95 14.29
C LEU A 97 6.81 27.71 15.04
N SER A 98 6.98 27.68 16.37
CA SER A 98 6.51 26.59 17.23
C SER A 98 5.01 26.39 17.11
N CYS A 99 4.22 27.47 17.18
CA CYS A 99 2.78 27.44 16.97
C CYS A 99 2.41 26.86 15.59
N LEU A 100 3.10 27.30 14.54
CA LEU A 100 2.85 26.83 13.17
C LEU A 100 3.16 25.33 12.99
N LEU A 101 4.31 24.87 13.51
CA LEU A 101 4.70 23.46 13.47
C LEU A 101 3.72 22.59 14.29
N THR A 102 3.27 23.11 15.44
CA THR A 102 2.29 22.43 16.30
C THR A 102 0.95 22.28 15.61
N ILE A 103 0.40 23.34 15.01
CA ILE A 103 -0.89 23.29 14.29
C ILE A 103 -0.82 22.30 13.11
N ARG A 104 0.26 22.35 12.33
CA ARG A 104 0.47 21.40 11.21
C ARG A 104 0.58 19.97 11.71
N GLY A 105 1.35 19.76 12.78
CA GLY A 105 1.50 18.44 13.39
C GLY A 105 0.17 17.90 13.91
N LEU A 106 -0.63 18.71 14.59
CA LEU A 106 -1.93 18.29 15.11
C LEU A 106 -2.88 17.89 13.97
N ARG A 107 -2.89 18.64 12.86
CA ARG A 107 -3.66 18.26 11.67
C ARG A 107 -3.21 16.91 11.11
N ASP A 108 -1.91 16.73 10.92
CA ASP A 108 -1.35 15.47 10.39
C ASP A 108 -1.64 14.29 11.34
N LEU A 109 -1.69 14.53 12.66
CA LEU A 109 -2.08 13.54 13.65
C LEU A 109 -3.55 13.13 13.51
N ILE A 110 -4.46 14.10 13.40
CA ILE A 110 -5.90 13.83 13.22
C ILE A 110 -6.13 13.01 11.95
N ASP A 111 -5.48 13.40 10.84
CA ASP A 111 -5.57 12.68 9.57
C ASP A 111 -5.04 11.23 9.69
N ASP A 112 -3.93 11.01 10.39
CA ASP A 112 -3.38 9.65 10.57
C ASP A 112 -4.23 8.80 11.53
N ILE A 113 -4.82 9.39 12.58
CA ILE A 113 -5.80 8.71 13.44
C ILE A 113 -6.99 8.23 12.61
N GLY A 114 -7.52 9.06 11.72
CA GLY A 114 -8.58 8.68 10.78
C GLY A 114 -8.19 7.49 9.90
N ARG A 115 -6.93 7.44 9.43
CA ARG A 115 -6.40 6.28 8.68
C ARG A 115 -6.34 5.02 9.54
N HIS A 116 -5.86 5.09 10.77
CA HIS A 116 -5.83 3.93 11.68
C HIS A 116 -7.25 3.38 11.95
N GLN A 117 -8.24 4.26 12.12
CA GLN A 117 -9.64 3.86 12.31
C GLN A 117 -10.20 3.18 11.06
N SER A 118 -9.93 3.73 9.87
CA SER A 118 -10.36 3.14 8.60
C SER A 118 -9.70 1.77 8.35
N ASP A 119 -8.37 1.69 8.54
CA ASP A 119 -7.62 0.44 8.43
C ASP A 119 -8.17 -0.63 9.39
N LYS A 120 -8.43 -0.26 10.66
CA LYS A 120 -9.02 -1.17 11.66
C LYS A 120 -10.39 -1.68 11.21
N THR A 121 -11.23 -0.78 10.71
CA THR A 121 -12.59 -1.11 10.24
C THR A 121 -12.52 -2.13 9.10
N ILE A 122 -11.71 -1.87 8.07
CA ILE A 122 -11.54 -2.77 6.91
C ILE A 122 -10.96 -4.12 7.34
N ASN A 123 -9.90 -4.12 8.15
CA ASN A 123 -9.23 -5.34 8.59
C ASN A 123 -10.12 -6.20 9.50
N SER A 124 -11.05 -5.59 10.22
CA SER A 124 -11.99 -6.29 11.12
C SER A 124 -13.25 -6.83 10.46
N ARG A 125 -13.45 -6.58 9.16
CA ARG A 125 -14.64 -7.07 8.44
C ARG A 125 -14.72 -8.60 8.54
N PRO A 126 -15.91 -9.18 8.79
CA PRO A 126 -16.08 -10.62 8.89
C PRO A 126 -16.10 -11.25 7.49
N CYS A 127 -15.58 -12.47 7.40
CA CYS A 127 -15.57 -13.29 6.20
C CYS A 127 -15.57 -14.76 6.61
N GLU A 128 -16.17 -15.63 5.80
CA GLU A 128 -16.17 -17.05 6.06
C GLU A 128 -15.00 -17.73 5.38
N ILE A 129 -14.15 -18.33 6.19
CA ILE A 129 -12.94 -19.03 5.72
C ILE A 129 -13.09 -20.50 6.08
N LEU A 130 -12.76 -21.37 5.13
CA LEU A 130 -12.73 -22.81 5.37
C LEU A 130 -11.66 -23.14 6.42
N SER A 131 -12.05 -23.83 7.48
CA SER A 131 -11.15 -24.22 8.57
C SER A 131 -11.38 -25.69 8.92
N GLY A 132 -10.48 -26.55 8.44
CA GLY A 132 -10.67 -27.99 8.50
C GLY A 132 -11.78 -28.41 7.55
N LYS A 133 -12.94 -28.80 8.09
CA LYS A 133 -14.08 -29.31 7.32
C LYS A 133 -15.28 -28.36 7.23
N SER A 134 -15.22 -27.19 7.88
CA SER A 134 -16.36 -26.27 7.90
C SER A 134 -15.93 -24.81 7.77
N PHE A 135 -16.84 -23.99 7.25
CA PHE A 135 -16.64 -22.55 7.15
C PHE A 135 -16.82 -21.87 8.50
N ARG A 136 -15.84 -21.06 8.89
CA ARG A 136 -15.86 -20.29 10.14
C ARG A 136 -15.72 -18.81 9.85
N TRP A 137 -16.49 -18.01 10.59
CA TRP A 137 -16.35 -16.56 10.57
C TRP A 137 -15.02 -16.13 11.16
N GLN A 138 -14.25 -15.39 10.36
CA GLN A 138 -12.97 -14.81 10.74
C GLN A 138 -12.88 -13.38 10.21
N LYS A 139 -11.91 -12.62 10.72
CA LYS A 139 -11.66 -11.23 10.27
C LYS A 139 -10.84 -11.23 9.00
N TRP A 140 -11.01 -10.20 8.16
CA TRP A 140 -10.27 -10.05 6.90
C TRP A 140 -8.75 -10.13 7.08
N HIS A 141 -8.20 -9.58 8.15
CA HIS A 141 -6.76 -9.64 8.40
C HIS A 141 -6.21 -11.05 8.66
N ASN A 142 -7.06 -12.04 8.95
CA ASN A 142 -6.67 -13.44 9.17
C ASN A 142 -6.67 -14.28 7.88
N ILE A 143 -7.10 -13.71 6.76
CA ILE A 143 -7.07 -14.38 5.45
C ILE A 143 -5.60 -14.54 5.02
N CYS A 144 -5.27 -15.75 4.60
CA CYS A 144 -3.98 -16.11 4.03
C CYS A 144 -4.13 -16.54 2.57
N VAL A 145 -3.03 -16.48 1.82
CA VAL A 145 -2.97 -17.09 0.48
C VAL A 145 -3.19 -18.59 0.61
N GLY A 146 -3.94 -19.19 -0.32
CA GLY A 146 -4.33 -20.61 -0.29
C GLY A 146 -5.60 -20.93 0.50
N ASP A 147 -6.17 -19.96 1.23
CA ASP A 147 -7.44 -20.14 1.94
C ASP A 147 -8.61 -20.19 0.95
N ILE A 148 -9.58 -21.06 1.22
CA ILE A 148 -10.88 -21.05 0.54
C ILE A 148 -11.85 -20.18 1.34
N VAL A 149 -12.47 -19.23 0.64
CA VAL A 149 -13.37 -18.24 1.21
C VAL A 149 -14.76 -18.43 0.63
N ARG A 150 -15.78 -18.44 1.49
CA ARG A 150 -17.19 -18.37 1.10
C ARG A 150 -17.66 -16.92 1.13
N LEU A 151 -18.14 -16.44 -0.01
CA LEU A 151 -18.75 -15.14 -0.18
C LEU A 151 -20.25 -15.29 -0.35
N ARG A 152 -21.01 -14.41 0.29
CA ARG A 152 -22.47 -14.32 0.16
C ARG A 152 -22.88 -13.14 -0.71
N LYS A 153 -24.12 -13.15 -1.18
CA LYS A 153 -24.74 -12.03 -1.89
C LYS A 153 -24.42 -10.68 -1.22
N GLU A 154 -24.12 -9.66 -2.02
CA GLU A 154 -23.79 -8.29 -1.58
C GLU A 154 -22.48 -8.13 -0.79
N SER A 155 -21.72 -9.21 -0.60
CA SER A 155 -20.42 -9.15 0.07
C SER A 155 -19.33 -8.56 -0.84
N ILE A 156 -18.37 -7.91 -0.20
CA ILE A 156 -17.19 -7.35 -0.88
C ILE A 156 -16.10 -8.42 -0.85
N VAL A 157 -15.46 -8.63 -2.00
CA VAL A 157 -14.36 -9.57 -2.18
C VAL A 157 -13.15 -9.10 -1.33
N PRO A 158 -12.66 -9.91 -0.38
CA PRO A 158 -11.67 -9.48 0.62
C PRO A 158 -10.22 -9.49 0.13
N ALA A 159 -9.92 -10.29 -0.90
CA ALA A 159 -8.60 -10.56 -1.46
C ALA A 159 -8.79 -11.06 -2.91
N ASP A 160 -7.75 -11.01 -3.75
CA ASP A 160 -7.89 -11.51 -5.12
C ASP A 160 -7.97 -13.03 -5.07
N MET A 161 -9.05 -13.58 -5.62
CA MET A 161 -9.37 -15.00 -5.50
C MET A 161 -9.76 -15.61 -6.85
N LEU A 162 -9.33 -16.85 -7.05
CA LEU A 162 -9.79 -17.70 -8.15
C LEU A 162 -11.19 -18.20 -7.81
N LEU A 163 -12.17 -17.95 -8.66
CA LEU A 163 -13.53 -18.45 -8.52
C LEU A 163 -13.55 -19.97 -8.74
N LEU A 164 -13.91 -20.73 -7.70
CA LEU A 164 -13.98 -22.19 -7.74
C LEU A 164 -15.37 -22.69 -8.12
N CYS A 165 -16.40 -22.15 -7.47
CA CYS A 165 -17.78 -22.45 -7.78
C CYS A 165 -18.71 -21.31 -7.34
N SER A 166 -19.90 -21.28 -7.93
CA SER A 166 -20.96 -20.31 -7.67
C SER A 166 -22.32 -21.02 -7.58
N SER A 167 -23.28 -20.40 -6.91
CA SER A 167 -24.66 -20.87 -6.81
C SER A 167 -25.43 -20.76 -8.13
N GLU A 168 -25.01 -19.88 -9.03
CA GLU A 168 -25.66 -19.67 -10.33
C GLU A 168 -25.37 -20.82 -11.32
N PRO A 169 -26.27 -21.07 -12.29
CA PRO A 169 -26.05 -22.05 -13.33
C PRO A 169 -24.76 -21.77 -14.13
N SER A 170 -24.10 -22.83 -14.57
CA SER A 170 -22.81 -22.75 -15.28
C SER A 170 -21.70 -22.05 -14.48
N SER A 171 -21.86 -21.97 -13.15
CA SER A 171 -20.95 -21.31 -12.22
C SER A 171 -20.64 -19.85 -12.54
N LEU A 172 -21.64 -19.12 -13.04
CA LEU A 172 -21.53 -17.69 -13.28
C LEU A 172 -21.52 -16.90 -11.96
N CYS A 173 -20.85 -15.77 -11.95
CA CYS A 173 -20.74 -14.89 -10.79
C CYS A 173 -20.76 -13.45 -11.30
N TYR A 174 -21.70 -12.63 -10.84
CA TYR A 174 -21.75 -11.23 -11.25
C TYR A 174 -21.06 -10.35 -10.22
N VAL A 175 -20.20 -9.47 -10.70
CA VAL A 175 -19.44 -8.53 -9.87
C VAL A 175 -19.63 -7.10 -10.35
N GLU A 176 -19.81 -6.21 -9.39
CA GLU A 176 -19.79 -4.77 -9.58
C GLU A 176 -18.37 -4.26 -9.29
N THR A 177 -17.81 -3.48 -10.22
CA THR A 177 -16.45 -2.92 -10.13
C THR A 177 -16.43 -1.42 -9.86
N ALA A 178 -17.56 -0.81 -9.49
CA ALA A 178 -17.69 0.61 -9.23
C ALA A 178 -16.65 1.17 -8.24
N ASP A 179 -16.27 0.38 -7.22
CA ASP A 179 -15.26 0.75 -6.23
C ASP A 179 -13.80 0.72 -6.76
N ILE A 180 -13.57 0.09 -7.92
CA ILE A 180 -12.24 -0.11 -8.51
C ILE A 180 -12.02 0.81 -9.72
N ASP A 181 -12.92 0.74 -10.71
CA ASP A 181 -12.79 1.45 -12.00
C ASP A 181 -13.90 2.49 -12.24
N GLY A 182 -14.90 2.57 -11.35
CA GLY A 182 -16.04 3.47 -11.49
C GLY A 182 -17.09 3.00 -12.50
N GLU A 183 -16.95 1.78 -13.05
CA GLU A 183 -17.96 1.21 -13.93
C GLU A 183 -19.14 0.67 -13.12
N THR A 184 -20.36 1.08 -13.50
CA THR A 184 -21.60 0.66 -12.84
C THR A 184 -22.20 -0.62 -13.42
N ASN A 185 -21.68 -1.07 -14.56
CA ASN A 185 -22.16 -2.29 -15.21
C ASN A 185 -21.66 -3.52 -14.47
N LEU A 186 -22.55 -4.52 -14.35
CA LEU A 186 -22.18 -5.82 -13.82
C LEU A 186 -21.30 -6.54 -14.82
N LYS A 187 -20.13 -6.99 -14.37
CA LYS A 187 -19.26 -7.90 -15.12
C LYS A 187 -19.54 -9.32 -14.65
N PHE A 188 -19.66 -10.26 -15.59
CA PHE A 188 -19.76 -11.68 -15.22
C PHE A 188 -18.36 -12.29 -15.15
N ARG A 189 -18.22 -13.28 -14.27
CA ARG A 189 -17.05 -14.14 -14.07
C ARG A 189 -17.54 -15.58 -14.08
N GLN A 190 -16.72 -16.50 -14.56
CA GLN A 190 -17.12 -17.90 -14.67
C GLN A 190 -16.05 -18.80 -14.06
N ALA A 191 -16.47 -19.73 -13.20
CA ALA A 191 -15.55 -20.74 -12.68
C ALA A 191 -15.23 -21.80 -13.73
N LEU A 192 -14.20 -22.60 -13.48
CA LEU A 192 -13.99 -23.82 -14.27
C LEU A 192 -15.18 -24.79 -14.06
N LEU A 193 -15.65 -25.39 -15.15
CA LEU A 193 -16.77 -26.32 -15.06
C LEU A 193 -16.44 -27.53 -14.17
N VAL A 194 -15.19 -28.01 -14.25
CA VAL A 194 -14.69 -29.14 -13.45
C VAL A 194 -14.73 -28.83 -11.95
N THR A 195 -14.34 -27.61 -11.54
CA THR A 195 -14.40 -27.21 -10.14
C THR A 195 -15.84 -27.02 -9.67
N HIS A 196 -16.72 -26.48 -10.52
CA HIS A 196 -18.13 -26.31 -10.18
C HIS A 196 -18.85 -27.64 -9.94
N GLN A 197 -18.61 -28.64 -10.79
CA GLN A 197 -19.27 -29.95 -10.70
C GLN A 197 -18.83 -30.74 -9.45
N GLU A 198 -17.56 -30.64 -9.08
CA GLU A 198 -16.96 -31.44 -8.00
C GLU A 198 -16.97 -30.73 -6.63
N LEU A 199 -16.89 -29.40 -6.62
CA LEU A 199 -16.77 -28.60 -5.39
C LEU A 199 -18.12 -27.99 -4.94
N VAL A 200 -19.18 -28.80 -4.96
CA VAL A 200 -20.52 -28.37 -4.52
C VAL A 200 -20.68 -28.48 -3.00
N SER A 201 -20.01 -29.46 -2.37
CA SER A 201 -20.12 -29.74 -0.94
C SER A 201 -18.99 -29.10 -0.11
N GLU A 202 -19.24 -28.81 1.17
CA GLU A 202 -18.20 -28.28 2.07
C GLU A 202 -17.08 -29.32 2.27
N GLU A 203 -17.41 -30.62 2.24
CA GLU A 203 -16.46 -31.71 2.37
C GLU A 203 -15.55 -31.82 1.15
N SER A 204 -16.09 -31.68 -0.06
CA SER A 204 -15.26 -31.68 -1.27
C SER A 204 -14.38 -30.44 -1.37
N MET A 205 -14.85 -29.29 -0.87
CA MET A 205 -14.02 -28.09 -0.69
C MET A 205 -12.89 -28.30 0.32
N ALA A 206 -13.13 -29.01 1.41
CA ALA A 206 -12.11 -29.34 2.40
C ALA A 206 -11.07 -30.34 1.88
N ALA A 207 -11.48 -31.24 0.98
CA ALA A 207 -10.60 -32.19 0.31
C ALA A 207 -9.89 -31.61 -0.93
N PHE A 208 -10.22 -30.39 -1.35
CA PHE A 208 -9.62 -29.77 -2.53
C PHE A 208 -8.13 -29.48 -2.31
N ASP A 209 -7.31 -30.04 -3.20
CA ASP A 209 -5.84 -30.04 -3.17
C ASP A 209 -5.24 -29.45 -4.45
N GLY A 210 -6.02 -28.67 -5.21
CA GLY A 210 -5.58 -28.04 -6.43
C GLY A 210 -4.40 -27.07 -6.21
N THR A 211 -3.47 -27.05 -7.16
CA THR A 211 -2.31 -26.16 -7.16
C THR A 211 -2.42 -25.16 -8.30
N VAL A 212 -2.43 -23.87 -7.97
CA VAL A 212 -2.48 -22.79 -8.96
C VAL A 212 -1.07 -22.25 -9.16
N THR A 213 -0.59 -22.21 -10.40
CA THR A 213 0.62 -21.48 -10.77
C THR A 213 0.26 -20.27 -11.63
N CYS A 214 0.78 -19.09 -11.31
CA CYS A 214 0.44 -17.86 -12.02
C CYS A 214 1.57 -16.84 -12.04
N GLU A 215 1.32 -15.73 -12.72
CA GLU A 215 2.24 -14.57 -12.76
C GLU A 215 2.51 -13.99 -11.35
N GLU A 216 3.61 -13.26 -11.16
CA GLU A 216 3.84 -12.55 -9.89
C GLU A 216 2.81 -11.40 -9.70
N PRO A 217 2.53 -11.02 -8.43
CA PRO A 217 1.71 -9.84 -8.10
C PRO A 217 2.09 -8.57 -8.87
N ASN A 218 1.18 -8.10 -9.72
CA ASN A 218 1.38 -6.94 -10.58
C ASN A 218 0.18 -5.97 -10.52
N SER A 219 0.31 -4.79 -11.11
CA SER A 219 -0.73 -3.75 -11.12
C SER A 219 -1.69 -3.84 -12.32
N ARG A 220 -1.56 -4.83 -13.20
CA ARG A 220 -2.43 -4.99 -14.38
C ARG A 220 -3.76 -5.61 -13.95
N MET A 221 -4.79 -4.79 -13.80
CA MET A 221 -6.10 -5.23 -13.27
C MET A 221 -6.88 -6.15 -14.22
N HIS A 222 -6.76 -5.97 -15.54
CA HIS A 222 -7.54 -6.71 -16.54
C HIS A 222 -6.83 -7.95 -17.12
N SER A 223 -5.55 -8.13 -16.78
CA SER A 223 -4.74 -9.25 -17.25
C SER A 223 -4.48 -10.18 -16.08
N PHE A 224 -4.68 -11.47 -16.30
CA PHE A 224 -4.28 -12.54 -15.41
C PHE A 224 -4.02 -13.77 -16.26
N THR A 225 -2.93 -14.48 -15.96
CA THR A 225 -2.58 -15.72 -16.63
C THR A 225 -2.02 -16.68 -15.59
N GLY A 226 -2.53 -17.90 -15.61
CA GLY A 226 -2.05 -18.98 -14.77
C GLY A 226 -2.62 -20.31 -15.21
N THR A 227 -2.29 -21.35 -14.46
CA THR A 227 -2.80 -22.70 -14.64
C THR A 227 -3.21 -23.27 -13.29
N LEU A 228 -4.31 -24.03 -13.28
CA LEU A 228 -4.72 -24.86 -12.17
C LEU A 228 -4.35 -26.30 -12.51
N GLU A 229 -3.48 -26.91 -11.72
CA GLU A 229 -3.21 -28.33 -11.75
C GLU A 229 -4.06 -29.02 -10.68
N TRP A 230 -4.92 -29.94 -11.10
CA TRP A 230 -5.78 -30.69 -10.20
C TRP A 230 -6.09 -32.08 -10.75
N ARG A 231 -5.93 -33.12 -9.91
CA ARG A 231 -6.14 -34.54 -10.27
C ARG A 231 -5.33 -35.00 -11.51
N GLY A 232 -4.14 -34.43 -11.71
CA GLY A 232 -3.26 -34.76 -12.85
C GLY A 232 -3.62 -34.03 -14.16
N GLU A 233 -4.69 -33.24 -14.16
CA GLU A 233 -5.10 -32.41 -15.29
C GLU A 233 -4.71 -30.95 -15.07
N THR A 234 -4.42 -30.25 -16.17
CA THR A 234 -4.05 -28.83 -16.13
C THR A 234 -5.08 -27.97 -16.85
N TYR A 235 -5.59 -26.95 -16.18
CA TYR A 235 -6.60 -26.02 -16.70
C TYR A 235 -6.04 -24.61 -16.81
N SER A 236 -6.17 -23.99 -17.97
CA SER A 236 -5.75 -22.59 -18.16
C SER A 236 -6.67 -21.62 -17.42
N LEU A 237 -6.07 -20.64 -16.76
CA LEU A 237 -6.75 -19.56 -16.04
C LEU A 237 -6.49 -18.21 -16.71
N ASP A 238 -7.56 -17.44 -16.87
CA ASP A 238 -7.58 -16.08 -17.42
C ASP A 238 -8.20 -15.09 -16.42
N SER A 239 -8.32 -13.82 -16.81
CA SER A 239 -8.89 -12.78 -15.95
C SER A 239 -10.39 -12.93 -15.71
N GLU A 240 -11.09 -13.75 -16.48
CA GLU A 240 -12.53 -14.03 -16.31
C GLU A 240 -12.83 -15.03 -15.19
N ARG A 241 -11.80 -15.74 -14.72
CA ARG A 241 -11.89 -16.70 -13.61
C ARG A 241 -11.54 -16.10 -12.24
N ILE A 242 -11.08 -14.85 -12.17
CA ILE A 242 -10.68 -14.21 -10.91
C ILE A 242 -11.67 -13.15 -10.43
N LEU A 243 -11.84 -13.08 -9.11
CA LEU A 243 -12.53 -12.00 -8.42
C LEU A 243 -11.46 -11.10 -7.77
N LEU A 244 -11.50 -9.80 -8.08
CA LEU A 244 -10.54 -8.84 -7.52
C LEU A 244 -11.02 -8.32 -6.17
N ARG A 245 -10.08 -8.02 -5.28
CA ARG A 245 -10.34 -7.32 -4.03
C ARG A 245 -11.08 -6.01 -4.28
N GLY A 246 -12.17 -5.79 -3.53
CA GLY A 246 -12.98 -4.57 -3.64
C GLY A 246 -14.15 -4.71 -4.60
N CYS A 247 -14.20 -5.74 -5.46
CA CYS A 247 -15.41 -6.05 -6.21
C CYS A 247 -16.55 -6.41 -5.24
N ARG A 248 -17.78 -6.03 -5.60
CA ARG A 248 -18.97 -6.42 -4.85
C ARG A 248 -19.73 -7.52 -5.59
N LEU A 249 -20.06 -8.60 -4.89
CA LEU A 249 -20.86 -9.69 -5.43
C LEU A 249 -22.31 -9.25 -5.60
N ARG A 250 -22.86 -9.43 -6.80
CA ARG A 250 -24.25 -9.11 -7.16
C ARG A 250 -24.89 -10.31 -7.83
N ASN A 251 -26.22 -10.43 -7.76
CA ASN A 251 -26.99 -11.48 -8.47
C ASN A 251 -26.38 -12.90 -8.37
N THR A 252 -25.81 -13.22 -7.20
CA THR A 252 -25.20 -14.51 -6.91
C THR A 252 -25.31 -14.70 -5.41
N ASP A 253 -26.02 -15.75 -5.00
CA ASP A 253 -26.32 -15.98 -3.59
C ASP A 253 -25.09 -16.40 -2.79
N VAL A 254 -24.30 -17.33 -3.33
CA VAL A 254 -23.05 -17.80 -2.73
C VAL A 254 -22.02 -18.07 -3.82
N CYS A 255 -20.77 -17.68 -3.57
CA CYS A 255 -19.64 -18.16 -4.35
C CYS A 255 -18.47 -18.52 -3.45
N TYR A 256 -17.59 -19.37 -3.97
CA TYR A 256 -16.42 -19.86 -3.27
C TYR A 256 -15.17 -19.52 -4.07
N GLY A 257 -14.16 -19.00 -3.39
CA GLY A 257 -12.93 -18.58 -4.03
C GLY A 257 -11.68 -19.01 -3.28
N LEU A 258 -10.66 -19.43 -4.03
CA LEU A 258 -9.32 -19.69 -3.53
C LEU A 258 -8.51 -18.40 -3.54
N VAL A 259 -7.97 -17.97 -2.40
CA VAL A 259 -7.20 -16.73 -2.30
C VAL A 259 -5.83 -16.89 -2.98
N ILE A 260 -5.59 -16.11 -4.03
CA ILE A 260 -4.34 -16.11 -4.80
C ILE A 260 -3.40 -14.99 -4.34
N TYR A 261 -3.94 -13.77 -4.17
CA TYR A 261 -3.19 -12.61 -3.68
C TYR A 261 -3.88 -11.94 -2.50
N ALA A 262 -3.13 -11.74 -1.41
CA ALA A 262 -3.63 -11.16 -0.17
C ALA A 262 -2.97 -9.81 0.13
N GLY A 263 -3.71 -8.90 0.76
CA GLY A 263 -3.19 -7.63 1.27
C GLY A 263 -2.52 -6.79 0.18
N PHE A 264 -1.27 -6.39 0.39
CA PHE A 264 -0.49 -5.58 -0.55
C PHE A 264 -0.07 -6.31 -1.83
N ASP A 265 -0.27 -7.63 -1.91
CA ASP A 265 -0.05 -8.39 -3.15
C ASP A 265 -1.27 -8.35 -4.08
N SER A 266 -2.45 -7.93 -3.60
CA SER A 266 -3.62 -7.76 -4.48
C SER A 266 -3.37 -6.71 -5.57
N LYS A 267 -3.93 -6.95 -6.76
CA LYS A 267 -3.77 -6.10 -7.95
C LYS A 267 -4.17 -4.65 -7.69
N ILE A 268 -5.27 -4.43 -6.94
CA ILE A 268 -5.70 -3.09 -6.54
C ILE A 268 -4.65 -2.38 -5.67
N MET A 269 -4.07 -3.08 -4.69
CA MET A 269 -3.05 -2.50 -3.83
C MET A 269 -1.73 -2.24 -4.55
N ARG A 270 -1.40 -3.07 -5.55
CA ARG A 270 -0.27 -2.85 -6.46
C ARG A 270 -0.49 -1.64 -7.36
N ASN A 271 -1.74 -1.35 -7.74
CA ASN A 271 -2.12 -0.17 -8.51
C ASN A 271 -2.11 1.12 -7.65
N CYS A 272 -2.44 1.05 -6.35
CA CYS A 272 -2.46 2.22 -5.45
C CYS A 272 -1.10 2.95 -5.29
N GLY A 273 0.01 2.33 -5.71
CA GLY A 273 1.35 2.91 -5.61
C GLY A 273 1.82 3.14 -4.17
N LYS A 274 3.02 3.70 -4.03
CA LYS A 274 3.55 4.06 -2.71
C LYS A 274 2.91 5.37 -2.24
N ILE A 275 2.48 5.42 -0.98
CA ILE A 275 1.95 6.64 -0.35
C ILE A 275 3.06 7.69 -0.28
N LYS A 276 3.12 8.58 -1.27
CA LYS A 276 4.04 9.72 -1.30
C LYS A 276 3.35 10.96 -0.75
N ARG A 277 4.13 11.84 -0.12
CA ARG A 277 3.64 13.17 0.27
C ARG A 277 3.40 14.00 -1.00
N LYS A 278 2.15 14.43 -1.20
CA LYS A 278 1.81 15.36 -2.28
C LYS A 278 2.33 16.75 -1.90
N LYS A 279 3.07 17.40 -2.80
CA LYS A 279 3.44 18.81 -2.70
C LYS A 279 2.57 19.60 -3.67
N THR A 280 2.01 20.72 -3.23
CA THR A 280 1.24 21.61 -4.10
C THR A 280 2.17 22.49 -4.93
N LYS A 281 1.69 23.05 -6.05
CA LYS A 281 2.44 24.05 -6.81
C LYS A 281 2.79 25.27 -5.94
N LEU A 282 1.88 25.65 -5.04
CA LEU A 282 2.11 26.70 -4.06
C LEU A 282 3.25 26.36 -3.11
N ASP A 283 3.33 25.13 -2.58
CA ASP A 283 4.46 24.71 -1.74
C ASP A 283 5.80 24.91 -2.47
N CYS A 284 5.89 24.50 -3.74
CA CYS A 284 7.11 24.69 -4.55
C CYS A 284 7.40 26.17 -4.88
N MET A 285 6.37 27.01 -5.02
CA MET A 285 6.54 28.46 -5.19
C MET A 285 7.03 29.10 -3.90
N MET A 286 6.47 28.73 -2.75
CA MET A 286 6.88 29.20 -1.44
C MET A 286 8.33 28.82 -1.13
N ASP A 287 8.73 27.58 -1.42
CA ASP A 287 10.13 27.14 -1.28
C ASP A 287 11.08 28.03 -2.13
N ARG A 288 10.67 28.43 -3.34
CA ARG A 288 11.46 29.35 -4.19
C ARG A 288 11.49 30.79 -3.66
N LEU A 289 10.35 31.32 -3.21
CA LEU A 289 10.27 32.65 -2.64
C LEU A 289 11.15 32.79 -1.39
N VAL A 290 11.17 31.76 -0.53
CA VAL A 290 12.06 31.75 0.65
C VAL A 290 13.51 31.89 0.21
N ILE A 291 13.97 31.11 -0.78
CA ILE A 291 15.37 31.20 -1.27
C ILE A 291 15.68 32.60 -1.78
N ILE A 292 14.79 33.20 -2.59
CA ILE A 292 14.98 34.56 -3.12
C ILE A 292 15.08 35.58 -1.98
N VAL A 293 14.16 35.51 -1.01
CA VAL A 293 14.15 36.41 0.16
C VAL A 293 15.42 36.22 0.98
N SER A 294 15.88 34.98 1.21
CA SER A 294 17.13 34.70 1.91
C SER A 294 18.33 35.36 1.22
N VAL A 295 18.44 35.22 -0.11
CA VAL A 295 19.54 35.82 -0.89
C VAL A 295 19.50 37.35 -0.80
N VAL A 296 18.33 37.95 -1.00
CA VAL A 296 18.14 39.41 -0.93
C VAL A 296 18.47 39.95 0.46
N GLN A 297 18.12 39.24 1.54
CA GLN A 297 18.44 39.67 2.90
C GLN A 297 19.94 39.55 3.24
N THR A 298 20.65 38.58 2.66
CA THR A 298 22.11 38.42 2.89
C THR A 298 22.98 39.35 2.05
N LEU A 299 22.50 39.82 0.89
CA LEU A 299 23.27 40.65 -0.04
C LEU A 299 23.77 41.98 0.57
N PRO A 300 22.94 42.78 1.27
CA PRO A 300 23.40 44.00 1.92
C PRO A 300 24.49 43.76 2.96
N ALA A 301 24.41 42.67 3.73
CA ALA A 301 25.41 42.33 4.73
C ALA A 301 26.78 41.98 4.10
N LEU A 302 26.79 41.36 2.92
CA LEU A 302 28.00 41.06 2.15
C LEU A 302 28.62 42.29 1.48
N VAL A 303 27.79 43.25 1.04
CA VAL A 303 28.25 44.47 0.35
C VAL A 303 28.72 45.55 1.34
N HIS A 304 28.24 45.54 2.57
CA HIS A 304 28.54 46.56 3.59
C HIS A 304 29.63 46.16 4.60
N GLN A 305 30.50 45.19 4.29
CA GLN A 305 31.63 44.88 5.14
C GLN A 305 32.67 46.02 5.04
N PRO A 306 32.91 46.81 6.10
CA PRO A 306 33.86 47.92 6.04
C PRO A 306 35.28 47.37 5.82
N PRO A 307 36.13 48.05 5.03
CA PRO A 307 37.54 47.67 4.90
C PRO A 307 38.19 47.67 6.29
N GLY A 308 38.96 46.61 6.56
CA GLY A 308 39.53 46.31 7.87
C GLY A 308 40.32 47.49 8.46
N VAL A 309 40.15 47.68 9.77
CA VAL A 309 41.02 48.53 10.57
C VAL A 309 42.40 47.87 10.62
N ASP A 310 43.34 48.41 9.85
CA ASP A 310 44.75 48.05 9.93
C ASP A 310 45.29 48.43 11.32
N HIS A 311 45.64 47.41 12.13
CA HIS A 311 46.57 47.59 13.23
C HIS A 311 47.95 47.92 12.64
N ARG A 312 48.30 49.21 12.58
CA ARG A 312 49.70 49.64 12.48
C ARG A 312 50.10 50.46 13.70
N SER A 313 50.90 49.82 14.54
CA SER A 313 51.84 50.42 15.46
C SER A 313 52.67 51.53 14.80
N SER A 314 52.71 52.71 15.41
CA SER A 314 53.81 53.70 15.41
C SER A 314 53.44 54.69 16.52
N SER A 315 54.00 54.60 17.73
CA SER A 315 55.25 55.25 18.19
C SER A 315 55.27 56.77 17.99
N GLU A 316 55.73 57.46 19.04
CA GLU A 316 55.97 58.92 19.19
C GLU A 316 54.73 59.70 19.63
N SER A 317 54.71 60.42 20.76
CA SER A 317 55.77 60.96 21.63
C SER A 317 55.15 61.40 22.97
#